data_AF-A0A524I0H3-F1
#
_entry.id   AF-A0A524I0H3-F1
#
_cell.length_a   1.000
_cell.length_b   1.000
_cell.length_c   1.000
_cell.angle_alpha   90.00
_cell.angle_beta   90.00
_cell.angle_gamma   90.00
#
_symmetry.space_group_name_H-M   'P 1'
#
loop_
_entity.id
_entity.type
_entity.pdbx_description
1 polymer ?
#
loop_
_entity_poly.entity_id
_entity_poly.type
_entity_poly.pdbx_seq_one_letter_code
_entity_poly.pdbx_strand_id
1 'polypeptide(L)' 'MVKCYNCDWEGKEEEQVKELGNLMFYDNLLMSSLKGVRVIRFNLLCPRCGVMLKSKRLIDSMVVEE' A
#
# COMPACT_ATOMS: atom_id res chain seq x y z
N MET A 1 15.52 -2.38 5.32
CA MET A 1 15.87 -3.29 4.21
C MET A 1 14.69 -4.23 4.03
N VAL A 2 14.18 -4.36 2.81
CA VAL A 2 13.01 -5.17 2.47
C VAL A 2 13.49 -6.42 1.76
N LYS A 3 12.96 -7.58 2.14
CA LYS A 3 13.22 -8.85 1.48
C LYS A 3 11.94 -9.38 0.85
N CYS A 4 12.01 -9.76 -0.42
CA CYS A 4 10.93 -10.42 -1.12
C CYS A 4 10.83 -11.89 -0.69
N TYR A 5 9.67 -12.29 -0.17
CA TYR A 5 9.44 -13.68 0.25
C TYR A 5 9.28 -14.67 -0.93
N ASN A 6 9.08 -14.18 -2.16
CA ASN A 6 8.83 -15.03 -3.33
C ASN A 6 10.08 -15.26 -4.21
N CYS A 7 10.98 -14.27 -4.29
CA CYS A 7 12.16 -14.36 -5.18
C CYS A 7 13.49 -13.94 -4.51
N ASP A 8 13.48 -13.80 -3.18
CA ASP A 8 14.65 -13.45 -2.35
C ASP A 8 15.36 -12.14 -2.71
N TRP A 9 14.74 -11.28 -3.50
CA TRP A 9 15.25 -9.93 -3.74
C TRP A 9 15.36 -9.15 -2.43
N GLU A 10 16.48 -8.47 -2.22
CA GLU A 10 16.74 -7.62 -1.06
C GLU A 10 17.11 -6.20 -1.53
N GLY A 11 16.54 -5.18 -0.90
CA GLY A 11 16.79 -3.78 -1.25
C GLY A 11 16.14 -2.78 -0.29
N LYS A 12 16.12 -1.51 -0.67
CA LYS A 12 15.41 -0.44 0.07
C LYS A 12 13.94 -0.38 -0.36
N GLU A 13 13.10 0.18 0.52
CA GLU A 13 11.68 0.40 0.21
C GLU A 13 11.49 1.38 -0.96
N GLU A 14 12.40 2.34 -1.12
CA GLU A 14 12.44 3.29 -2.24
C GLU A 14 12.61 2.61 -3.61
N GLU A 15 13.17 1.39 -3.65
CA GLU A 15 13.37 0.61 -4.86
C GLU A 15 12.13 -0.23 -5.24
N GLN A 16 11.12 -0.29 -4.37
CA GLN A 16 9.89 -1.01 -4.65
C GLN A 16 9.03 -0.27 -5.67
N VAL A 17 8.32 -1.04 -6.50
CA VAL A 17 7.37 -0.46 -7.44
C VAL A 17 6.12 -0.05 -6.67
N LYS A 18 5.65 1.17 -6.87
CA LYS A 18 4.45 1.70 -6.22
C LYS A 18 3.29 1.72 -7.20
N GLU A 19 2.21 1.03 -6.86
CA GLU A 19 0.97 1.01 -7.65
C GLU A 19 -0.24 1.38 -6.79
N LEU A 20 -1.33 1.84 -7.43
CA LEU A 20 -2.59 2.08 -6.75
C LEU A 20 -3.23 0.75 -6.34
N GLY A 21 -3.59 0.63 -5.07
CA GLY A 21 -4.34 -0.49 -4.54
C GLY A 21 -5.84 -0.25 -4.61
N ASN A 22 -6.62 -1.34 -4.72
CA ASN A 22 -8.06 -1.26 -4.59
C ASN A 22 -8.47 -0.91 -3.15
N LEU A 23 -9.54 -0.15 -3.00
CA LEU A 23 -10.15 0.10 -1.70
C LEU A 23 -10.76 -1.18 -1.15
N MET A 24 -10.50 -1.45 0.13
CA MET A 24 -11.03 -2.57 0.86
C MET A 24 -12.36 -2.19 1.53
N PHE A 25 -13.10 -3.18 2.01
CA PHE A 25 -14.39 -2.98 2.67
C PHE A 25 -14.34 -1.92 3.79
N TYR A 26 -13.33 -1.97 4.66
CA TYR A 26 -13.18 -1.01 5.76
C TYR A 26 -12.84 0.41 5.31
N ASP A 27 -12.18 0.59 4.17
CA ASP A 27 -11.92 1.94 3.64
C ASP A 27 -13.22 2.59 3.17
N ASN A 28 -14.09 1.81 2.52
CA ASN A 28 -15.40 2.27 2.08
C ASN A 28 -16.29 2.61 3.28
N LEU A 29 -16.27 1.77 4.34
CA LEU A 29 -16.94 2.05 5.60
C LEU A 29 -16.43 3.35 6.25
N LEU A 30 -15.11 3.56 6.26
CA LEU A 30 -14.50 4.76 6.81
C LEU A 30 -14.94 6.01 6.04
N MET A 31 -14.89 5.98 4.70
CA MET A 31 -15.36 7.08 3.85
C MET A 31 -16.85 7.38 4.04
N SER A 32 -17.68 6.35 4.25
CA SER A 32 -19.10 6.51 4.54
C SER A 32 -19.36 7.09 5.93
N SER A 33 -18.54 6.72 6.92
CA SER A 33 -18.71 7.11 8.32
C SER A 33 -18.17 8.52 8.58
N LEU A 34 -17.06 8.87 7.93
CA LEU A 34 -16.40 10.16 8.02
C LEU A 34 -16.63 10.92 6.71
N LYS A 35 -17.76 11.64 6.63
CA LYS A 35 -18.11 12.45 5.46
C LYS A 35 -16.96 13.40 5.09
N GLY A 36 -16.47 13.27 3.85
CA GLY A 36 -15.43 14.13 3.29
C GLY A 36 -14.02 13.55 3.33
N VAL A 37 -13.81 12.42 4.01
CA VAL A 37 -12.50 11.75 4.06
C VAL A 37 -12.17 11.08 2.73
N ARG A 38 -10.96 11.33 2.22
CA ARG A 38 -10.42 10.63 1.05
C ARG A 38 -9.46 9.54 1.49
N VAL A 39 -9.74 8.31 1.05
CA VAL A 39 -8.85 7.16 1.26
C VAL A 39 -8.20 6.77 -0.06
N ILE A 40 -6.88 6.60 -0.07
CA ILE A 40 -6.12 6.09 -1.21
C ILE A 40 -5.22 4.95 -0.73
N ARG A 41 -5.25 3.79 -1.38
CA ARG A 41 -4.31 2.70 -1.12
C ARG A 41 -3.18 2.66 -2.13
N PHE A 42 -1.99 2.29 -1.65
CA PHE A 42 -0.82 2.01 -2.47
C PHE A 42 -0.27 0.66 -2.11
N ASN A 43 0.06 -0.12 -3.13
CA ASN A 43 0.79 -1.36 -2.98
C ASN A 43 2.26 -1.12 -3.35
N LEU A 44 3.15 -1.68 -2.53
CA LEU A 44 4.59 -1.71 -2.77
C LEU A 44 4.95 -3.12 -3.20
N LEU A 45 5.31 -3.26 -4.46
CA LEU A 45 5.56 -4.54 -5.11
C LEU A 45 7.07 -4.79 -5.22
N CYS A 46 7.45 -6.07 -5.24
CA CYS A 46 8.80 -6.47 -5.55
C CYS A 46 9.14 -6.05 -7.00
N PRO A 47 10.24 -5.32 -7.24
CA PRO A 47 10.62 -4.88 -8.57
C PRO A 47 11.01 -6.03 -9.52
N ARG A 48 11.28 -7.24 -8.99
CA ARG A 48 11.67 -8.39 -9.81
C ARG A 48 10.53 -9.31 -10.19
N CYS A 49 9.67 -9.65 -9.24
CA CYS A 49 8.61 -10.66 -9.47
C CYS A 49 7.19 -10.08 -9.40
N GLY A 50 7.03 -8.79 -9.09
CA GLY A 50 5.73 -8.14 -9.03
C GLY A 50 4.86 -8.58 -7.84
N VAL A 51 5.37 -9.41 -6.92
CA VAL A 51 4.59 -9.78 -5.74
C VAL A 51 4.41 -8.58 -4.81
N MET A 52 3.21 -8.40 -4.26
CA MET A 52 2.95 -7.36 -3.27
C MET A 52 3.66 -7.70 -1.95
N LEU A 53 4.49 -6.77 -1.46
CA LEU A 53 5.26 -6.92 -0.23
C LEU A 53 4.69 -6.09 0.92
N LYS A 54 4.12 -4.90 0.63
CA LYS A 54 3.49 -4.03 1.63
C LYS A 54 2.32 -3.29 0.99
N SER A 55 1.29 -2.99 1.77
CA SER A 55 0.22 -2.09 1.38
C SER A 55 0.18 -0.92 2.36
N LYS A 56 -0.05 0.30 1.86
CA LYS A 56 -0.18 1.51 2.67
C LYS A 56 -1.49 2.21 2.32
N ARG A 57 -2.12 2.84 3.30
CA ARG A 57 -3.29 3.70 3.07
C ARG A 57 -2.98 5.15 3.42
N LEU A 58 -3.45 6.08 2.59
CA LEU A 58 -3.49 7.51 2.88
C LEU A 58 -4.92 7.88 3.24
N ILE A 59 -5.09 8.63 4.32
CA ILE A 59 -6.37 9.17 4.78
C ILE A 59 -6.19 10.68 4.88
N ASP A 60 -6.90 11.46 4.06
CA ASP A 60 -6.77 12.94 4.00
C ASP A 60 -5.32 13.43 3.92
N SER A 61 -4.52 12.76 3.08
CA SER A 61 -3.08 13.03 2.87
C SER A 61 -2.17 12.66 4.05
N MET A 62 -2.69 12.07 5.13
CA MET A 62 -1.90 11.45 6.19
C MET A 62 -1.60 9.98 5.84
N VAL A 63 -0.34 9.58 5.94
CA VAL A 63 0.07 8.18 5.77
C VAL A 63 -0.28 7.40 7.02
N VAL A 64 -1.11 6.37 6.87
CA VAL A 64 -1.38 5.39 7.93
C VAL A 64 -0.82 4.05 7.46
N GLU A 65 0.21 3.59 8.14
CA GLU A 65 0.75 2.25 7.95
C GLU A 65 -0.07 1.26 8.79
N GLU A 66 -0.49 0.15 8.20
CA GLU A 66 -1.08 -1.01 8.90
C GLU A 66 0.01 -1.99 9.29
#